data_AF-A0A090WSZ6-F1
#
_entry.id   AF-A0A090WSZ6-F1
#
_cell.length_a   1.000
_cell.length_b   1.000
_cell.length_c   1.000
_cell.angle_alpha   90.00
_cell.angle_beta   90.00
_cell.angle_gamma   90.00
#
_symmetry.space_group_name_H-M   'P 1'
#
loop_
_entity.id
_entity.type
_entity.pdbx_description
1 polymer ?
#
loop_
_entity_poly.entity_id
_entity_poly.type
_entity_poly.pdbx_seq_one_letter_code
_entity_poly.pdbx_strand_id
1 'polypeptide(L)' 'MPRELALTKIWRDDNYFTSRSMDVYIAKLRKYLKLDPKVEILNIHGEGFRLVVNS' A
#
# COMPACT_ATOMS: atom_id res chain seq x y z
N MET A 1 -11.99 -12.73 10.76
CA MET A 1 -11.02 -11.97 11.57
C MET A 1 -11.55 -10.54 11.69
N PRO A 2 -11.66 -9.94 12.89
CA PRO A 2 -12.19 -8.58 13.06
C PRO A 2 -11.28 -7.53 12.42
N ARG A 3 -11.87 -6.49 11.81
CA ARG A 3 -11.20 -5.42 11.05
C ARG A 3 -10.11 -4.69 11.85
N GLU A 4 -10.34 -4.48 13.14
CA GLU A 4 -9.40 -3.78 14.04
C GLU A 4 -8.07 -4.52 14.19
N LEU A 5 -8.09 -5.86 14.21
CA LEU A 5 -6.89 -6.69 14.35
C LEU A 5 -5.97 -6.65 13.13
N ALA A 6 -6.53 -6.43 11.93
CA ALA A 6 -5.75 -6.27 10.70
C ALA A 6 -5.02 -4.92 10.68
N LEU A 7 -5.72 -3.85 11.05
CA LEU A 7 -5.20 -2.49 11.10
C LEU A 7 -4.01 -2.33 12.05
N THR A 8 -4.10 -2.87 13.27
CA THR A 8 -3.01 -2.75 14.26
C THR A 8 -1.79 -3.60 13.88
N LYS A 9 -1.99 -4.76 13.24
CA LYS A 9 -0.88 -5.62 12.80
C LYS A 9 -0.14 -5.07 11.59
N ILE A 10 -0.86 -4.42 10.66
CA ILE A 10 -0.29 -4.02 9.37
C ILE A 10 0.36 -2.64 9.48
N TRP A 11 -0.22 -1.68 10.23
CA TRP A 11 0.19 -0.27 10.13
C TRP A 11 0.93 0.36 11.30
N ARG A 12 0.81 -0.13 12.55
CA ARG A 12 1.57 0.28 13.77
C ARG A 12 1.79 1.79 14.08
N ASP A 13 1.47 2.73 13.21
CA ASP A 13 1.66 4.17 13.39
C ASP A 13 0.88 4.95 12.32
N ASP A 14 -0.27 5.52 12.69
CA ASP A 14 -1.20 6.23 11.80
C ASP A 14 -0.97 7.74 11.82
N ASN A 15 0.25 8.17 11.51
CA ASN A 15 0.52 9.59 11.41
C ASN A 15 -0.10 10.17 10.11
N TYR A 16 -1.17 10.96 10.22
CA TYR A 16 -1.92 11.55 9.09
C TYR A 16 -1.03 12.34 8.08
N PHE A 17 0.15 12.78 8.51
CA PHE A 17 1.13 13.44 7.65
C PHE A 17 1.91 12.47 6.74
N THR A 18 2.16 11.24 7.21
CA THR A 18 2.81 10.20 6.41
C THR A 18 1.85 9.58 5.41
N SER A 19 0.54 9.54 5.68
CA SER A 19 -0.47 8.98 4.76
C SER A 19 -0.62 9.79 3.46
N ARG A 20 -0.73 11.13 3.51
CA ARG A 20 -0.75 11.96 2.29
C ARG A 20 0.54 11.89 1.50
N SER A 21 1.68 11.82 2.18
CA SER A 21 2.98 11.63 1.52
C SER A 21 3.10 10.23 0.90
N MET A 22 2.49 9.22 1.55
CA MET A 22 2.43 7.84 1.08
C MET A 22 1.80 7.75 -0.31
N ASP A 23 0.65 8.39 -0.53
CA ASP A 23 -0.05 8.36 -1.82
C ASP A 23 0.84 8.89 -2.95
N VAL A 24 1.62 9.95 -2.69
CA VAL A 24 2.58 10.51 -3.65
C VAL A 24 3.71 9.52 -3.95
N TYR A 25 4.27 8.87 -2.93
CA TYR A 25 5.31 7.85 -3.12
C TYR A 25 4.78 6.61 -3.84
N ILE A 26 3.56 6.16 -3.52
CA ILE A 26 2.91 5.04 -4.21
C ILE A 26 2.67 5.36 -5.68
N ALA A 27 2.24 6.58 -6.00
CA ALA A 27 2.11 7.03 -7.39
C ALA A 27 3.45 7.02 -8.15
N LYS A 28 4.55 7.43 -7.49
CA LYS A 28 5.90 7.35 -8.07
C LYS A 28 6.35 5.90 -8.27
N LEU A 29 6.17 5.05 -7.26
CA LEU A 29 6.50 3.62 -7.31
C LEU A 29 5.74 2.91 -8.44
N ARG A 30 4.44 3.15 -8.59
CA ARG A 30 3.65 2.61 -9.72
C ARG A 30 4.23 3.01 -11.08
N LYS A 31 4.73 4.23 -11.24
CA LYS A 31 5.38 4.66 -12.48
C LYS A 31 6.68 3.91 -12.75
N TYR A 32 7.49 3.69 -11.72
CA TYR A 32 8.75 2.93 -11.86
C TYR A 32 8.50 1.44 -12.15
N LEU A 33 7.52 0.84 -11.47
CA LEU A 33 7.17 -0.56 -11.62
C LEU A 33 6.37 -0.87 -12.90
N LYS A 34 5.89 0.15 -13.63
CA LYS A 34 5.14 -0.01 -14.89
C LYS A 34 5.90 -0.84 -15.94
N LEU A 35 7.23 -0.87 -15.87
CA LEU A 35 8.07 -1.65 -16.78
C LEU A 35 8.01 -3.16 -16.52
N ASP A 36 7.64 -3.57 -15.31
CA ASP A 36 7.50 -4.97 -14.92
C ASP A 36 6.03 -5.33 -14.74
N PRO A 37 5.38 -5.96 -15.73
CA PRO A 37 3.96 -6.34 -15.63
C PRO A 37 3.71 -7.44 -14.59
N LYS A 38 4.75 -8.08 -14.04
CA LYS A 38 4.60 -9.07 -12.97
C LYS A 38 4.39 -8.41 -11.62
N VAL A 39 4.71 -7.13 -11.46
CA VAL A 39 4.65 -6.45 -10.17
C VAL A 39 3.53 -5.42 -10.17
N GLU A 40 2.64 -5.50 -9.18
CA GLU A 40 1.51 -4.59 -9.05
C GLU A 40 1.36 -4.09 -7.61
N ILE A 41 0.92 -2.83 -7.46
CA ILE A 41 0.55 -2.26 -6.15
C ILE A 41 -0.97 -2.11 -6.09
N LEU A 42 -1.62 -2.98 -5.32
CA LEU A 42 -3.05 -2.99 -5.07
C LEU A 42 -3.44 -2.01 -3.95
N ASN A 43 -4.60 -1.38 -4.09
CA ASN A 43 -5.20 -0.56 -3.03
C ASN A 43 -6.16 -1.42 -2.22
N ILE A 44 -5.91 -1.54 -0.91
CA ILE A 44 -6.78 -2.24 0.03
C ILE A 44 -7.53 -1.17 0.83
N HIS A 45 -8.82 -1.03 0.52
CA HIS A 45 -9.66 0.00 1.10
C HIS A 45 -9.69 -0.09 2.63
N GLY A 46 -9.21 0.97 3.28
CA GLY A 46 -9.16 1.05 4.73
C GLY A 46 -8.07 0.21 5.39
N GLU A 47 -7.13 -0.37 4.64
CA GLU A 47 -5.93 -1.04 5.16
C GLU A 47 -4.62 -0.54 4.55
N GLY A 48 -4.66 0.09 3.36
CA GLY A 48 -3.47 0.66 2.72
C GLY A 48 -3.14 0.07 1.37
N PHE A 49 -1.85 -0.18 1.10
CA PHE A 49 -1.37 -0.69 -0.18
C PHE A 49 -0.68 -2.05 0.00
N ARG A 50 -0.83 -2.93 -0.99
CA ARG A 50 -0.13 -4.23 -1.04
C ARG A 50 0.61 -4.37 -2.35
N LEU A 51 1.90 -4.72 -2.26
CA LEU A 51 2.70 -5.14 -3.40
C LEU A 51 2.45 -6.62 -3.67
N VAL A 52 2.12 -6.97 -4.90
CA VAL A 52 1.92 -8.35 -5.36
C VAL A 52 2.84 -8.65 -6.53
N VAL A 53 3.28 -9.90 -6.63
CA VAL A 53 4.09 -10.41 -7.74
C VAL A 53 3.35 -11.59 -8.36
N ASN A 54 2.96 -11.46 -9.62
CA ASN A 54 2.32 -12.50 -10.40
C ASN A 54 3.41 -13.35 -11.06
N SER A 55 3.43 -14.65 -10.75
CA SER A 55 4.40 -15.62 -11.28
C SER A 55 4.02 -16.09 -12.69
#